data_AF-A0A254QJG8-F1
#
_entry.id   AF-A0A254QJG8-F1
#
_cell.length_a   1.000
_cell.length_b   1.000
_cell.length_c   1.000
_cell.angle_alpha   90.00
_cell.angle_beta   90.00
_cell.angle_gamma   90.00
#
_symmetry.space_group_name_H-M   'P 1'
#
loop_
_entity.id
_entity.type
_entity.pdbx_description
1 polymer ?
#
loop_
_entity_poly.entity_id
_entity_poly.type
_entity_poly.pdbx_seq_one_letter_code
_entity_poly.pdbx_strand_id
1 'polypeptide(L)'
;MSADTEASINPVAPVSGPNPWKYVPVLYVLQAIPVVLIQDVSTLFYLDFGIPKETITTWTSLIALPWGLQFLLGPLVDLSAQKRKWVLGGQFLLTVLLALLPFLILNADKAFTVSLMFMGAAAFCSALTNIATDGFYLLAFTKEIQARFAGIQTASFRAGRLLAAGLVPFIAGQLMSFNEGSVNTGGHLFLKTANAEYVKADANKKPGVGFKFVRSVNVRVDQGELVAEDGQRLLSAEDKPISVPGMASSIDFSNGVVRLGEKSIPLGLYRQSMMAANQSPEAGNWIAATYPSTDPTDTFTGLQLKRRVSTPLAWFISLLGITLLYGSLALVSRKSLPAPESDVAPSDQQRADFRPNLARTGSVLGFYGVTYFALSALLRSALHVVAGSKPELKGWVLPSPAKFLNIQTSLTGIQAEVLQLCICAPLAAGLFFIIRKLLVGSEMGAALSSFFRQSGIWAIVGFMFFYRFAEAMVNKAVPLFLKDPLTGGGLAFDNSQIGLVKGTIGMIGIICGGIVGGVLVSKIGLKKGFWSIAILMHLPITLYLIAAIAQPTSMVVIS
;
A
#
# COMPACT_ATOMS: atom_id res chain seq x y z
N MET A 1 41.18 2.66 68.41
CA MET A 1 40.60 3.67 67.50
C MET A 1 40.19 2.94 66.23
N SER A 2 38.93 3.12 65.86
CA SER A 2 38.08 2.28 65.03
C SER A 2 38.59 2.00 63.61
N ALA A 3 38.49 0.73 63.24
CA ALA A 3 38.27 0.26 61.87
C ALA A 3 36.87 0.69 61.36
N ASP A 4 36.65 0.50 60.07
CA ASP A 4 35.39 0.66 59.29
C ASP A 4 35.23 1.99 58.55
N THR A 5 35.45 1.99 57.23
CA THR A 5 34.36 1.86 56.22
C THR A 5 34.93 2.17 54.82
N GLU A 6 35.69 1.25 54.23
CA GLU A 6 35.74 1.17 52.77
C GLU A 6 34.37 0.64 52.32
N ALA A 7 33.52 1.54 51.83
CA ALA A 7 32.24 1.18 51.25
C ALA A 7 32.52 0.38 49.96
N SER A 8 32.50 -0.95 50.09
CA SER A 8 32.45 -1.88 48.98
C SER A 8 31.30 -1.45 48.06
N ILE A 9 31.64 -1.04 46.83
CA ILE A 9 30.67 -0.96 45.74
C ILE A 9 30.21 -2.40 45.50
N ASN A 10 29.11 -2.78 46.18
CA ASN A 10 28.44 -4.03 45.87
C ASN A 10 28.10 -3.97 44.37
N PRO A 11 28.56 -4.92 43.55
CA PRO A 11 28.03 -5.03 42.20
C PRO A 11 26.52 -5.21 42.35
N VAL A 12 25.75 -4.30 41.75
CA VAL A 12 24.29 -4.43 41.65
C VAL A 12 24.02 -5.85 41.17
N ALA A 13 23.41 -6.67 42.02
CA ALA A 13 23.10 -8.06 41.68
C ALA A 13 22.40 -8.07 40.32
N PRO A 14 22.78 -8.95 39.38
CA PRO A 14 22.14 -8.99 38.08
C PRO A 14 20.65 -9.22 38.31
N VAL A 15 19.84 -8.23 37.93
CA VAL A 15 18.38 -8.30 38.05
C VAL A 15 17.96 -9.60 37.37
N SER A 16 17.49 -10.56 38.15
CA SER A 16 17.08 -11.89 37.71
C SER A 16 15.76 -11.80 36.95
N GLY A 17 15.81 -11.12 35.80
CA GLY A 17 14.73 -10.94 34.87
C GLY A 17 14.93 -11.79 33.61
N PRO A 18 13.85 -12.13 32.90
CA PRO A 18 13.92 -12.83 31.63
C PRO A 18 14.76 -12.05 30.61
N ASN A 19 15.69 -12.73 29.92
CA ASN A 19 16.59 -12.09 28.96
C ASN A 19 15.78 -11.37 27.85
N PRO A 20 15.85 -10.03 27.75
CA PRO A 20 15.04 -9.26 26.81
C PRO A 20 15.27 -9.64 25.34
N TRP A 21 16.48 -10.05 24.99
CA TRP A 21 16.84 -10.44 23.63
C TRP A 21 16.05 -11.63 23.10
N LYS A 22 15.55 -12.50 24.01
CA LYS A 22 14.82 -13.69 23.61
C LYS A 22 13.42 -13.38 23.06
N TYR A 23 12.84 -12.23 23.39
CA TYR A 23 11.45 -11.95 23.05
C TYR A 23 11.18 -10.54 22.51
N VAL A 24 11.91 -9.50 22.93
CA VAL A 24 11.66 -8.13 22.45
C VAL A 24 11.75 -8.06 20.91
N PRO A 25 12.80 -8.57 20.25
CA PRO A 25 12.86 -8.48 18.80
C PRO A 25 11.71 -9.19 18.08
N VAL A 26 11.38 -10.41 18.54
CA VAL A 26 10.32 -11.23 17.96
C VAL A 26 8.95 -10.56 18.12
N LEU A 27 8.68 -10.02 19.30
CA LEU A 27 7.43 -9.35 19.64
C LEU A 27 7.16 -8.14 18.73
N TYR A 28 8.17 -7.28 18.53
CA TYR A 28 8.02 -6.08 17.70
C TYR A 28 8.03 -6.38 16.19
N VAL A 29 8.70 -7.45 15.74
CA VAL A 29 8.54 -7.97 14.36
C VAL A 29 7.10 -8.45 14.13
N LEU A 30 6.56 -9.25 15.06
CA LEU A 30 5.16 -9.71 15.01
C LEU A 30 4.18 -8.52 15.06
N GLN A 31 4.48 -7.48 15.84
CA GLN A 31 3.65 -6.29 15.89
C GLN A 31 3.56 -5.57 14.53
N ALA A 32 4.65 -5.56 13.76
CA ALA A 32 4.74 -4.82 12.50
C ALA A 32 4.02 -5.52 11.32
N ILE A 33 4.14 -6.84 11.21
CA ILE A 33 3.68 -7.59 10.02
C ILE A 33 2.18 -7.36 9.71
N PRO A 34 1.23 -7.55 10.66
CA PRO A 34 -0.19 -7.35 10.37
C PRO A 34 -0.51 -5.90 9.98
N VAL A 35 0.12 -4.93 10.67
CA VAL A 35 -0.04 -3.50 10.37
C VAL A 35 0.31 -3.22 8.92
N VAL A 36 1.46 -3.71 8.48
CA VAL A 36 2.02 -3.41 7.16
C VAL A 36 1.27 -4.16 6.05
N LEU A 37 0.88 -5.41 6.29
CA LEU A 37 0.05 -6.15 5.35
C LEU A 37 -1.28 -5.43 5.09
N ILE A 38 -1.91 -4.92 6.14
CA ILE A 38 -3.22 -4.29 6.04
C ILE A 38 -3.12 -2.87 5.50
N GLN A 39 -2.14 -2.08 5.92
CA GLN A 39 -2.06 -0.65 5.54
C GLN A 39 -1.35 -0.39 4.22
N ASP A 40 -0.32 -1.18 3.89
CA ASP A 40 0.55 -0.95 2.73
C ASP A 40 0.29 -1.99 1.62
N VAL A 41 0.41 -3.28 1.94
CA VAL A 41 0.39 -4.36 0.93
C VAL A 41 -1.01 -4.54 0.32
N SER A 42 -2.07 -4.34 1.10
CA SER A 42 -3.45 -4.43 0.62
C SER A 42 -3.77 -3.53 -0.57
N THR A 43 -3.22 -2.33 -0.56
CA THR A 43 -3.41 -1.37 -1.64
C THR A 43 -2.85 -1.90 -2.96
N LEU A 44 -1.72 -2.61 -2.91
CA LEU A 44 -1.04 -3.11 -4.09
C LEU A 44 -1.80 -4.28 -4.74
N PHE A 45 -2.24 -5.26 -3.94
CA PHE A 45 -2.92 -6.42 -4.49
C PHE A 45 -4.34 -6.10 -4.94
N TYR A 46 -5.07 -5.21 -4.24
CA TYR A 46 -6.37 -4.76 -4.73
C TYR A 46 -6.24 -3.98 -6.04
N LEU A 47 -5.17 -3.20 -6.20
CA LEU A 47 -4.91 -2.52 -7.47
C LEU A 47 -4.61 -3.52 -8.60
N ASP A 48 -3.88 -4.61 -8.31
CA ASP A 48 -3.63 -5.68 -9.30
C ASP A 48 -4.89 -6.45 -9.68
N PHE A 49 -5.86 -6.56 -8.77
CA PHE A 49 -7.18 -7.14 -9.06
C PHE A 49 -8.12 -6.17 -9.77
N GLY A 50 -7.64 -4.98 -10.16
CA GLY A 50 -8.42 -3.99 -10.89
C GLY A 50 -9.45 -3.26 -10.03
N ILE A 51 -9.33 -3.31 -8.70
CA ILE A 51 -10.25 -2.58 -7.81
C ILE A 51 -10.00 -1.06 -7.97
N PRO A 52 -11.05 -0.23 -8.08
CA PRO A 52 -10.89 1.21 -8.22
C PRO A 52 -10.12 1.84 -7.05
N LYS A 53 -9.20 2.76 -7.36
CA LYS A 53 -8.32 3.45 -6.39
C LYS A 53 -9.07 4.18 -5.29
N GLU A 54 -10.19 4.82 -5.63
CA GLU A 54 -11.05 5.53 -4.67
C GLU A 54 -11.63 4.54 -3.63
N THR A 55 -12.09 3.38 -4.11
CA THR A 55 -12.60 2.30 -3.26
C THR A 55 -11.50 1.74 -2.36
N ILE A 56 -10.31 1.46 -2.91
CA ILE A 56 -9.15 1.01 -2.12
C ILE A 56 -8.81 2.04 -1.03
N THR A 57 -8.66 3.32 -1.40
CA THR A 57 -8.24 4.38 -0.50
C THR A 57 -9.25 4.56 0.65
N THR A 58 -10.54 4.59 0.32
CA THR A 58 -11.62 4.75 1.30
C THR A 58 -11.63 3.60 2.31
N TRP A 59 -11.69 2.37 1.81
CA TRP A 59 -11.91 1.21 2.68
C TRP A 59 -10.66 0.77 3.43
N THR A 60 -9.48 0.81 2.80
CA THR A 60 -8.22 0.47 3.49
C THR A 60 -7.84 1.50 4.56
N SER A 61 -8.27 2.77 4.40
CA SER A 61 -8.11 3.79 5.44
C SER A 61 -9.10 3.58 6.59
N LEU A 62 -10.33 3.17 6.29
CA LEU A 62 -11.35 2.88 7.31
C LEU A 62 -10.92 1.72 8.21
N ILE A 63 -10.47 0.61 7.63
CA ILE A 63 -10.00 -0.54 8.44
C ILE A 63 -8.68 -0.24 9.18
N ALA A 64 -7.97 0.84 8.83
CA ALA A 64 -6.77 1.27 9.54
C ALA A 64 -7.05 2.13 10.79
N LEU A 65 -8.29 2.56 10.98
CA LEU A 65 -8.70 3.37 12.14
C LEU A 65 -8.39 2.76 13.51
N PRO A 66 -8.48 1.44 13.76
CA PRO A 66 -8.23 0.88 15.08
C PRO A 66 -6.87 1.27 15.68
N TRP A 67 -5.82 1.40 14.85
CA TRP A 67 -4.51 1.83 15.33
C TRP A 67 -4.45 3.30 15.73
N GLY A 68 -5.20 4.18 15.05
CA GLY A 68 -5.33 5.59 15.43
C GLY A 68 -6.18 5.80 16.69
N LEU A 69 -7.03 4.83 17.01
CA LEU A 69 -7.96 4.87 18.16
C LEU A 69 -7.49 4.01 19.34
N GLN A 70 -6.21 3.65 19.41
CA GLN A 70 -5.69 2.79 20.48
C GLN A 70 -5.97 3.34 21.87
N PHE A 71 -5.96 4.66 22.06
CA PHE A 71 -6.30 5.28 23.35
C PHE A 71 -7.75 5.02 23.79
N LEU A 72 -8.68 4.80 22.85
CA LEU A 72 -10.06 4.41 23.16
C LEU A 72 -10.20 2.91 23.43
N LEU A 73 -9.32 2.10 22.83
CA LEU A 73 -9.28 0.64 22.99
C LEU A 73 -8.47 0.20 24.23
N GLY A 74 -7.55 1.05 24.70
CA GLY A 74 -6.67 0.82 25.84
C GLY A 74 -7.40 0.28 27.08
N PRO A 75 -8.44 0.99 27.56
CA PRO A 75 -9.21 0.55 28.72
C PRO A 75 -9.79 -0.87 28.61
N LEU A 76 -10.19 -1.29 27.40
CA LEU A 76 -10.66 -2.66 27.21
C LEU A 76 -9.56 -3.67 27.49
N VAL A 77 -8.33 -3.43 27.02
CA VAL A 77 -7.18 -4.33 27.22
C VAL A 77 -6.65 -4.23 28.65
N ASP A 78 -6.73 -3.05 29.27
CA ASP A 78 -6.27 -2.80 30.65
C ASP A 78 -7.16 -3.45 31.71
N LEU A 79 -8.47 -3.54 31.47
CA LEU A 79 -9.44 -3.99 32.48
C LEU A 79 -9.91 -5.44 32.32
N SER A 80 -9.45 -6.18 31.31
CA SER A 80 -10.10 -7.45 30.90
C SER A 80 -9.30 -8.73 31.14
N ALA A 81 -7.98 -8.68 30.96
CA ALA A 81 -7.13 -9.86 31.06
C ALA A 81 -5.66 -9.47 31.23
N GLN A 82 -4.86 -10.46 31.64
CA GLN A 82 -3.40 -10.37 31.67
C GLN A 82 -2.87 -9.99 30.28
N LYS A 83 -1.85 -9.13 30.26
CA LYS A 83 -1.22 -8.64 29.03
C LYS A 83 -0.63 -9.78 28.23
N ARG A 84 0.00 -10.76 28.90
CA ARG A 84 0.52 -11.97 28.27
C ARG A 84 -0.57 -12.77 27.54
N LYS A 85 -1.77 -12.90 28.13
CA LYS A 85 -2.89 -13.63 27.49
C LYS A 85 -3.39 -12.89 26.26
N TRP A 86 -3.49 -11.56 26.33
CA TRP A 86 -3.83 -10.72 25.18
C TRP A 86 -2.81 -10.86 24.05
N VAL A 87 -1.51 -10.81 24.37
CA VAL A 87 -0.44 -10.96 23.36
C VAL A 87 -0.51 -12.33 22.69
N LEU A 88 -0.55 -13.42 23.46
CA LEU A 88 -0.54 -14.77 22.89
C LEU A 88 -1.85 -15.12 22.16
N GLY A 89 -3.00 -14.76 22.74
CA GLY A 89 -4.30 -14.97 22.12
C GLY A 89 -4.47 -14.14 20.84
N GLY A 90 -4.00 -12.89 20.87
CA GLY A 90 -3.98 -12.00 19.72
C GLY A 90 -3.06 -12.51 18.60
N GLN A 91 -1.83 -12.94 18.93
CA GLN A 91 -0.92 -13.55 17.96
C GLN A 91 -1.51 -14.80 17.31
N PHE A 92 -2.18 -15.65 18.09
CA PHE A 92 -2.88 -16.83 17.56
C PHE A 92 -4.03 -16.44 16.62
N LEU A 93 -4.92 -15.54 17.06
CA LEU A 93 -6.04 -15.10 16.24
C LEU A 93 -5.59 -14.40 14.95
N LEU A 94 -4.54 -13.56 15.03
CA LEU A 94 -3.93 -12.93 13.86
C LEU A 94 -3.35 -13.96 12.89
N THR A 95 -2.71 -15.02 13.40
CA THR A 95 -2.22 -16.11 12.55
C THR A 95 -3.36 -16.74 11.76
N VAL A 96 -4.49 -17.03 12.42
CA VAL A 96 -5.69 -17.58 11.76
C VAL A 96 -6.26 -16.61 10.72
N LEU A 97 -6.49 -15.35 11.10
CA LEU A 97 -7.07 -14.34 10.20
C LEU A 97 -6.18 -14.08 8.97
N LEU A 98 -4.87 -13.99 9.16
CA LEU A 98 -3.91 -13.80 8.07
C LEU A 98 -3.72 -15.07 7.22
N ALA A 99 -3.92 -16.27 7.79
CA ALA A 99 -3.87 -17.52 7.05
C ALA A 99 -5.07 -17.71 6.12
N LEU A 100 -6.24 -17.19 6.53
CA LEU A 100 -7.44 -17.22 5.70
C LEU A 100 -7.36 -16.21 4.54
N LEU A 101 -6.71 -15.06 4.74
CA LEU A 101 -6.65 -13.98 3.75
C LEU A 101 -6.24 -14.42 2.32
N PRO A 102 -5.15 -15.18 2.10
CA PRO A 102 -4.79 -15.71 0.79
C PRO A 102 -5.94 -16.45 0.08
N PHE A 103 -6.71 -17.25 0.82
CA PHE A 103 -7.81 -18.03 0.23
C PHE A 103 -9.01 -17.12 -0.13
N LEU A 104 -9.25 -16.08 0.68
CA LEU A 104 -10.36 -15.16 0.47
C LEU A 104 -10.18 -14.27 -0.77
N ILE A 105 -8.93 -13.98 -1.16
CA ILE A 105 -8.64 -13.17 -2.35
C ILE A 105 -8.77 -13.95 -3.68
N LEU A 106 -8.85 -15.28 -3.64
CA LEU A 106 -9.01 -16.11 -4.84
C LEU A 106 -10.46 -16.19 -5.36
N ASN A 107 -11.46 -15.82 -4.54
CA ASN A 107 -12.88 -15.96 -4.88
C ASN A 107 -13.40 -14.75 -5.68
N ALA A 108 -13.52 -14.88 -7.00
CA ALA A 108 -13.81 -13.75 -7.90
C ALA A 108 -15.12 -12.99 -7.57
N ASP A 109 -16.17 -13.69 -7.13
CA ASP A 109 -17.43 -13.05 -6.74
C ASP A 109 -17.38 -12.62 -5.26
N LYS A 110 -17.04 -11.36 -5.01
CA LYS A 110 -16.96 -10.70 -3.68
C LYS A 110 -15.64 -10.88 -2.90
N ALA A 111 -14.54 -11.34 -3.53
CA ALA A 111 -13.20 -11.37 -2.91
C ALA A 111 -12.86 -10.07 -2.19
N PHE A 112 -13.12 -8.92 -2.81
CA PHE A 112 -12.85 -7.61 -2.23
C PHE A 112 -13.55 -7.44 -0.87
N THR A 113 -14.87 -7.60 -0.83
CA THR A 113 -15.66 -7.35 0.39
C THR A 113 -15.30 -8.34 1.50
N VAL A 114 -15.17 -9.64 1.17
CA VAL A 114 -14.89 -10.67 2.18
C VAL A 114 -13.47 -10.51 2.75
N SER A 115 -12.46 -10.32 1.89
CA SER A 115 -11.09 -10.07 2.35
C SER A 115 -10.99 -8.79 3.19
N LEU A 116 -11.73 -7.74 2.84
CA LEU A 116 -11.78 -6.50 3.61
C LEU A 116 -12.39 -6.70 5.01
N MET A 117 -13.47 -7.48 5.16
CA MET A 117 -14.05 -7.79 6.47
C MET A 117 -13.05 -8.53 7.37
N PHE A 118 -12.36 -9.54 6.82
CA PHE A 118 -11.34 -10.30 7.56
C PHE A 118 -10.14 -9.43 7.92
N MET A 119 -9.70 -8.57 7.01
CA MET A 119 -8.63 -7.60 7.30
C MET A 119 -9.06 -6.57 8.35
N GLY A 120 -10.33 -6.13 8.36
CA GLY A 120 -10.87 -5.27 9.40
C GLY A 120 -10.84 -5.93 10.77
N ALA A 121 -11.25 -7.20 10.86
CA ALA A 121 -11.12 -8.00 12.08
C ALA A 121 -9.66 -8.17 12.51
N ALA A 122 -8.76 -8.43 11.56
CA ALA A 122 -7.33 -8.54 11.81
C ALA A 122 -6.72 -7.20 12.27
N ALA A 123 -7.14 -6.07 11.71
CA ALA A 123 -6.69 -4.74 12.11
C ALA A 123 -7.11 -4.43 13.55
N PHE A 124 -8.36 -4.75 13.90
CA PHE A 124 -8.86 -4.59 15.26
C PHE A 124 -8.11 -5.48 16.25
N CYS A 125 -7.95 -6.76 15.93
CA CYS A 125 -7.17 -7.70 16.74
C CYS A 125 -5.71 -7.26 16.89
N SER A 126 -5.09 -6.77 15.81
CA SER A 126 -3.74 -6.23 15.82
C SER A 126 -3.64 -5.00 16.73
N ALA A 127 -4.56 -4.05 16.64
CA ALA A 127 -4.54 -2.86 17.51
C ALA A 127 -4.63 -3.23 19.00
N LEU A 128 -5.50 -4.19 19.39
CA LEU A 128 -5.58 -4.67 20.76
C LEU A 128 -4.30 -5.40 21.20
N THR A 129 -3.73 -6.21 20.30
CA THR A 129 -2.48 -6.93 20.55
C THR A 129 -1.30 -5.97 20.71
N ASN A 130 -1.28 -4.86 19.97
CA ASN A 130 -0.27 -3.80 20.07
C ASN A 130 -0.33 -3.12 21.44
N ILE A 131 -1.52 -2.71 21.90
CA ILE A 131 -1.72 -2.14 23.23
C ILE A 131 -1.23 -3.11 24.30
N ALA A 132 -1.58 -4.39 24.17
CA ALA A 132 -1.14 -5.42 25.12
C ALA A 132 0.38 -5.64 25.08
N THR A 133 0.98 -5.60 23.89
CA THR A 133 2.43 -5.73 23.65
C THR A 133 3.20 -4.61 24.32
N ASP A 134 2.79 -3.36 24.09
CA ASP A 134 3.44 -2.19 24.66
C ASP A 134 3.23 -2.10 26.17
N GLY A 135 2.02 -2.42 26.65
CA GLY A 135 1.74 -2.54 28.08
C GLY A 135 2.55 -3.67 28.76
N PHE A 136 2.67 -4.82 28.11
CA PHE A 136 3.47 -5.95 28.60
C PHE A 136 4.94 -5.58 28.74
N TYR A 137 5.51 -4.88 27.75
CA TYR A 137 6.90 -4.42 27.79
C TYR A 137 7.18 -3.53 29.01
N LEU A 138 6.25 -2.64 29.34
CA LEU A 138 6.37 -1.75 30.50
C LEU A 138 6.29 -2.52 31.83
N LEU A 139 5.53 -3.61 31.89
CA LEU A 139 5.40 -4.46 33.09
C LEU A 139 6.57 -5.42 33.27
N ALA A 140 7.15 -5.92 32.16
CA ALA A 140 8.15 -6.98 32.17
C ALA A 140 9.58 -6.49 32.47
N PHE A 141 9.84 -5.18 32.39
CA PHE A 141 11.18 -4.62 32.50
C PHE A 141 11.28 -3.38 33.39
N THR A 142 12.45 -3.17 33.97
CA THR A 142 12.82 -1.94 34.67
C THR A 142 13.03 -0.78 33.70
N LYS A 143 12.94 0.46 34.19
CA LYS A 143 13.14 1.68 33.37
C LYS A 143 14.49 1.73 32.64
N GLU A 144 15.54 1.19 33.25
CA GLU A 144 16.87 1.11 32.64
C GLU A 144 16.90 0.18 31.42
N ILE A 145 16.34 -1.03 31.56
CA ILE A 145 16.23 -1.98 30.43
C ILE A 145 15.30 -1.39 29.36
N GLN A 146 14.20 -0.75 29.77
CA GLN A 146 13.27 -0.10 28.85
C GLN A 146 13.98 0.92 27.97
N ALA A 147 14.83 1.77 28.55
CA ALA A 147 15.62 2.76 27.82
C ALA A 147 16.66 2.12 26.90
N ARG A 148 17.37 1.09 27.37
CA ARG A 148 18.37 0.36 26.58
C ARG A 148 17.77 -0.35 25.36
N PHE A 149 16.56 -0.88 25.49
CA PHE A 149 15.89 -1.64 24.43
C PHE A 149 14.95 -0.82 23.54
N ALA A 150 14.67 0.45 23.87
CA ALA A 150 13.81 1.31 23.04
C ALA A 150 14.27 1.39 21.56
N GLY A 151 15.59 1.44 21.33
CA GLY A 151 16.18 1.39 19.98
C GLY A 151 15.94 0.04 19.28
N ILE A 152 16.05 -1.07 20.03
CA ILE A 152 15.83 -2.43 19.52
C ILE A 152 14.37 -2.63 19.14
N GLN A 153 13.40 -2.16 19.93
CA GLN A 153 11.99 -2.20 19.57
C GLN A 153 11.73 -1.55 18.21
N THR A 154 12.26 -0.33 18.04
CA THR A 154 12.11 0.43 16.81
C THR A 154 12.76 -0.28 15.62
N ALA A 155 13.97 -0.81 15.80
CA ALA A 155 14.68 -1.57 14.78
C ALA A 155 13.94 -2.87 14.39
N SER A 156 13.40 -3.59 15.36
CA SER A 156 12.66 -4.83 15.14
C SER A 156 11.32 -4.61 14.46
N PHE A 157 10.58 -3.56 14.85
CA PHE A 157 9.35 -3.16 14.15
C PHE A 157 9.65 -2.80 12.68
N ARG A 158 10.74 -2.05 12.46
CA ARG A 158 11.24 -1.73 11.12
C ARG A 158 11.61 -2.99 10.33
N ALA A 159 12.32 -3.95 10.92
CA ALA A 159 12.63 -5.22 10.28
C ALA A 159 11.36 -6.00 9.88
N GLY A 160 10.35 -6.06 10.74
CA GLY A 160 9.05 -6.66 10.40
C GLY A 160 8.36 -5.93 9.24
N ARG A 161 8.47 -4.60 9.19
CA ARG A 161 7.98 -3.81 8.04
C ARG A 161 8.73 -4.11 6.75
N LEU A 162 10.06 -4.28 6.79
CA LEU A 162 10.85 -4.69 5.62
C LEU A 162 10.37 -6.05 5.08
N LEU A 163 10.16 -7.01 5.97
CA LEU A 163 9.66 -8.34 5.61
C LEU A 163 8.28 -8.28 4.96
N ALA A 164 7.36 -7.46 5.48
CA ALA A 164 6.01 -7.38 4.92
C ALA A 164 5.93 -6.47 3.67
N ALA A 165 6.37 -5.21 3.74
CA ALA A 165 6.22 -4.25 2.64
C ALA A 165 7.25 -4.44 1.52
N GLY A 166 8.42 -5.02 1.82
CA GLY A 166 9.45 -5.28 0.82
C GLY A 166 9.29 -6.65 0.19
N LEU A 167 9.42 -7.70 0.99
CA LEU A 167 9.51 -9.07 0.48
C LEU A 167 8.19 -9.54 -0.17
N VAL A 168 7.03 -9.22 0.40
CA VAL A 168 5.74 -9.72 -0.12
C VAL A 168 5.43 -9.17 -1.52
N PRO A 169 5.44 -7.85 -1.77
CA PRO A 169 5.24 -7.33 -3.13
C PRO A 169 6.37 -7.74 -4.08
N PHE A 170 7.61 -7.87 -3.56
CA PHE A 170 8.74 -8.33 -4.37
C PHE A 170 8.52 -9.75 -4.92
N ILE A 171 8.19 -10.71 -4.05
CA ILE A 171 7.90 -12.09 -4.46
C ILE A 171 6.70 -12.10 -5.41
N ALA A 172 5.62 -11.38 -5.10
CA ALA A 172 4.44 -11.31 -5.96
C ALA A 172 4.80 -10.77 -7.36
N GLY A 173 5.58 -9.70 -7.43
CA GLY A 173 6.07 -9.11 -8.68
C GLY A 173 6.93 -10.08 -9.49
N GLN A 174 7.87 -10.77 -8.84
CA GLN A 174 8.72 -11.76 -9.50
C GLN A 174 7.92 -12.97 -10.02
N LEU A 175 6.92 -13.43 -9.28
CA LEU A 175 6.03 -14.51 -9.73
C LEU A 175 5.11 -14.10 -10.90
N MET A 176 4.74 -12.82 -10.98
CA MET A 176 3.95 -12.29 -12.10
C MET A 176 4.78 -11.94 -13.33
N SER A 177 6.12 -11.95 -13.23
CA SER A 177 6.99 -11.67 -14.36
C SER A 177 6.78 -12.67 -15.51
N PHE A 178 6.96 -12.17 -16.75
CA PHE A 178 6.86 -12.99 -17.96
C PHE A 178 8.10 -13.89 -18.09
N ASN A 179 7.94 -15.09 -18.66
CA ASN A 179 9.09 -15.95 -18.96
C ASN A 179 9.95 -15.36 -20.10
N GLU A 180 11.26 -15.25 -19.83
CA GLU A 180 12.38 -14.91 -20.71
C GLU A 180 12.44 -13.48 -21.31
N GLY A 181 13.63 -12.87 -21.18
CA GLY A 181 14.07 -11.72 -21.99
C GLY A 181 13.46 -10.35 -21.72
N SER A 182 12.54 -10.22 -20.76
CA SER A 182 11.84 -8.95 -20.52
C SER A 182 12.51 -8.05 -19.49
N VAL A 183 13.31 -7.07 -19.96
CA VAL A 183 13.78 -5.97 -19.10
C VAL A 183 12.69 -4.90 -19.07
N ASN A 184 12.07 -4.69 -17.91
CA ASN A 184 11.10 -3.62 -17.70
C ASN A 184 11.86 -2.37 -17.22
N THR A 185 12.23 -1.48 -18.15
CA THR A 185 12.85 -0.19 -17.82
C THR A 185 11.90 0.92 -18.25
N GLY A 186 11.32 1.65 -17.29
CA GLY A 186 10.60 2.90 -17.55
C GLY A 186 9.33 2.79 -18.41
N GLY A 187 8.48 1.78 -18.19
CA GLY A 187 7.17 1.67 -18.88
C GLY A 187 7.21 1.04 -20.27
N HIS A 188 8.39 0.64 -20.74
CA HIS A 188 8.57 -0.13 -21.97
C HIS A 188 8.91 -1.59 -21.64
N LEU A 189 8.09 -2.51 -22.14
CA LEU A 189 8.40 -3.94 -22.15
C LEU A 189 9.31 -4.20 -23.35
N PHE A 190 10.57 -4.50 -23.10
CA PHE A 190 11.51 -4.93 -24.13
C PHE A 190 11.47 -6.45 -24.18
N LEU A 191 11.10 -7.04 -25.31
CA LEU A 191 11.20 -8.49 -25.48
C LEU A 191 12.45 -8.79 -26.28
N LYS A 192 13.42 -9.46 -25.64
CA LYS A 192 14.61 -9.96 -26.32
C LYS A 192 14.39 -11.42 -26.69
N THR A 193 14.25 -11.69 -27.99
CA THR A 193 14.32 -13.07 -28.54
C THR A 193 15.71 -13.33 -29.11
N ALA A 194 16.02 -14.58 -29.48
CA ALA A 194 17.32 -14.93 -30.06
C ALA A 194 17.69 -14.11 -31.32
N ASN A 195 16.69 -13.58 -32.06
CA ASN A 195 16.88 -12.98 -33.38
C ASN A 195 16.28 -11.57 -33.55
N ALA A 196 15.66 -10.98 -32.51
CA ALA A 196 15.06 -9.63 -32.60
C ALA A 196 14.81 -9.00 -31.22
N GLU A 197 14.91 -7.66 -31.19
CA GLU A 197 14.46 -6.80 -30.08
C GLU A 197 13.10 -6.19 -30.42
N TYR A 198 12.09 -6.45 -29.58
CA TYR A 198 10.77 -5.85 -29.73
C TYR A 198 10.57 -4.76 -28.69
N VAL A 199 10.15 -3.59 -29.16
CA VAL A 199 9.84 -2.44 -28.30
C VAL A 199 8.34 -2.21 -28.28
N LYS A 200 7.75 -2.17 -27.07
CA LYS A 200 6.40 -1.64 -26.88
C LYS A 200 6.40 -0.14 -27.18
N ALA A 201 5.77 0.25 -28.28
CA ALA A 201 5.47 1.65 -28.58
C ALA A 201 3.97 1.91 -28.44
N ASP A 202 3.64 2.53 -27.31
CA ASP A 202 2.44 3.34 -27.08
C ASP A 202 1.16 2.62 -26.60
N ALA A 203 0.68 3.03 -25.42
CA ALA A 203 -0.61 2.67 -24.84
C ALA A 203 -1.65 3.80 -25.02
N ASN A 204 -1.33 4.85 -25.79
CA ASN A 204 -2.02 6.15 -25.70
C ASN A 204 -3.07 6.48 -26.75
N LYS A 205 -3.67 5.52 -27.44
CA LYS A 205 -4.79 5.87 -28.33
C LYS A 205 -6.01 5.00 -28.12
N LYS A 206 -6.91 5.52 -27.28
CA LYS A 206 -8.31 5.11 -27.08
C LYS A 206 -8.49 3.71 -26.43
N PRO A 207 -9.59 3.50 -25.67
CA PRO A 207 -9.96 2.16 -25.26
C PRO A 207 -10.28 1.37 -26.52
N GLY A 208 -9.46 0.37 -26.87
CA GLY A 208 -9.67 -0.49 -28.04
C GLY A 208 -8.52 -0.60 -29.05
N VAL A 209 -7.30 -0.10 -28.79
CA VAL A 209 -6.16 -0.30 -29.71
C VAL A 209 -5.21 -1.39 -29.19
N GLY A 210 -5.06 -2.44 -29.98
CA GLY A 210 -4.19 -3.58 -29.73
C GLY A 210 -2.69 -3.25 -29.73
N PHE A 211 -1.90 -4.23 -29.30
CA PHE A 211 -0.44 -4.13 -29.18
C PHE A 211 0.23 -3.71 -30.49
N LYS A 212 1.12 -2.70 -30.42
CA LYS A 212 2.00 -2.33 -31.54
C LYS A 212 3.41 -2.83 -31.24
N PHE A 213 3.79 -3.92 -31.91
CA PHE A 213 5.15 -4.44 -31.87
C PHE A 213 5.96 -3.80 -33.00
N VAL A 214 7.08 -3.17 -32.64
CA VAL A 214 8.03 -2.61 -33.63
C VAL A 214 9.22 -3.55 -33.70
N ARG A 215 9.49 -4.07 -34.90
CA ARG A 215 10.66 -4.88 -35.22
C ARG A 215 11.67 -3.99 -35.94
N SER A 216 12.90 -3.93 -35.45
CA SER A 216 14.01 -3.27 -36.16
C SER A 216 14.78 -4.35 -36.93
N VAL A 217 14.86 -4.25 -38.25
CA VAL A 217 15.62 -5.18 -39.08
C VAL A 217 16.52 -4.40 -40.04
N ASN A 218 17.76 -4.85 -40.21
CA ASN A 218 18.63 -4.36 -41.26
C ASN A 218 18.09 -4.86 -42.60
N VAL A 219 18.00 -3.95 -43.57
CA VAL A 219 17.45 -4.25 -44.89
C VAL A 219 18.55 -4.11 -45.92
N ARG A 220 18.66 -5.07 -46.83
CA ARG A 220 19.53 -5.04 -48.00
C ARG A 220 18.70 -5.07 -49.28
N VAL A 221 19.26 -4.57 -50.37
CA VAL A 221 18.66 -4.70 -51.69
C VAL A 221 19.25 -5.93 -52.35
N ASP A 222 18.40 -6.89 -52.73
CA ASP A 222 18.79 -8.09 -53.45
C ASP A 222 17.92 -8.20 -54.72
N GLN A 223 18.56 -8.19 -55.90
CA GLN A 223 17.89 -8.22 -57.20
C GLN A 223 16.74 -7.20 -57.42
N GLY A 224 16.85 -6.01 -56.84
CA GLY A 224 15.84 -4.94 -56.98
C GLY A 224 14.69 -5.04 -55.97
N GLU A 225 14.76 -5.95 -55.01
CA GLU A 225 13.79 -6.11 -53.93
C GLU A 225 14.38 -5.68 -52.58
N LEU A 226 13.55 -5.12 -51.69
CA LEU A 226 13.93 -4.87 -50.31
C LEU A 226 13.78 -6.16 -49.50
N VAL A 227 14.90 -6.70 -49.03
CA VAL A 227 14.94 -7.97 -48.28
C VAL A 227 15.59 -7.71 -46.92
N ALA A 228 14.94 -8.17 -45.86
CA ALA A 228 15.51 -8.15 -44.51
C ALA A 228 16.69 -9.14 -44.41
N GLU A 229 17.68 -8.86 -43.55
CA GLU A 229 18.87 -9.74 -43.36
C GLU A 229 18.53 -11.19 -42.93
N ASP A 230 17.33 -11.42 -42.41
CA ASP A 230 16.80 -12.75 -42.08
C ASP A 230 16.16 -13.48 -43.28
N GLY A 231 16.26 -12.92 -44.49
CA GLY A 231 15.76 -13.48 -45.73
C GLY A 231 14.28 -13.18 -46.03
N GLN A 232 13.61 -12.36 -45.20
CA GLN A 232 12.20 -12.01 -45.41
C GLN A 232 12.05 -10.91 -46.49
N ARG A 233 11.26 -11.19 -47.53
CA ARG A 233 10.90 -10.21 -48.58
C ARG A 233 9.96 -9.14 -48.03
N LEU A 234 10.29 -7.86 -48.23
CA LEU A 234 9.52 -6.73 -47.68
C LEU A 234 8.67 -5.99 -48.74
N LEU A 235 9.13 -5.87 -50.00
CA LEU A 235 8.40 -5.24 -51.13
C LEU A 235 8.91 -5.80 -52.48
N SER A 236 8.02 -6.12 -53.43
CA SER A 236 8.34 -6.45 -54.84
C SER A 236 8.07 -5.27 -55.78
N ALA A 237 8.78 -5.19 -56.91
CA ALA A 237 8.59 -4.17 -57.95
C ALA A 237 7.19 -4.20 -58.61
N GLU A 238 6.44 -5.29 -58.44
CA GLU A 238 5.06 -5.44 -58.92
C GLU A 238 4.00 -4.98 -57.91
N ASP A 239 4.38 -4.74 -56.65
CA ASP A 239 3.45 -4.23 -55.63
C ASP A 239 3.22 -2.73 -55.89
N LYS A 240 1.97 -2.36 -56.22
CA LYS A 240 1.59 -0.95 -56.47
C LYS A 240 2.17 -0.05 -55.37
N PRO A 241 2.85 1.06 -55.72
CA PRO A 241 3.42 1.95 -54.74
C PRO A 241 2.34 2.42 -53.78
N ILE A 242 2.61 2.31 -52.48
CA ILE A 242 1.71 2.79 -51.42
C ILE A 242 1.42 4.27 -51.71
N SER A 243 0.20 4.58 -52.14
CA SER A 243 -0.23 5.95 -52.37
C SER A 243 -0.47 6.61 -51.02
N VAL A 244 0.38 7.55 -50.62
CA VAL A 244 0.09 8.45 -49.51
C VAL A 244 -0.81 9.56 -50.06
N PRO A 245 -2.01 9.79 -49.51
CA PRO A 245 -2.91 10.84 -50.02
C PRO A 245 -2.19 12.20 -50.00
N GLY A 246 -2.02 12.81 -51.19
CA GLY A 246 -1.37 14.12 -51.36
C GLY A 246 0.10 14.12 -51.78
N MET A 247 0.73 12.97 -52.02
CA MET A 247 2.10 12.89 -52.57
C MET A 247 2.18 11.93 -53.77
N ALA A 248 2.70 12.43 -54.90
CA ALA A 248 3.05 11.57 -56.03
C ALA A 248 4.32 10.78 -55.68
N SER A 249 4.23 9.45 -55.60
CA SER A 249 5.34 8.55 -55.25
C SER A 249 5.86 7.81 -56.49
N SER A 250 7.15 7.98 -56.79
CA SER A 250 7.91 7.09 -57.68
C SER A 250 9.15 6.63 -56.91
N ILE A 251 9.46 5.33 -56.96
CA ILE A 251 10.56 4.72 -56.20
C ILE A 251 11.69 4.41 -57.20
N ASP A 252 12.84 5.07 -57.04
CA ASP A 252 14.05 4.86 -57.85
C ASP A 252 15.08 4.08 -57.03
N PHE A 253 15.43 2.88 -57.49
CA PHE A 253 16.27 1.92 -56.76
C PHE A 253 17.76 2.02 -57.11
N SER A 254 18.15 2.93 -58.01
CA SER A 254 19.50 2.94 -58.60
C SER A 254 20.63 3.43 -57.68
N ASN A 255 20.32 4.09 -56.54
CA ASN A 255 21.32 4.80 -55.73
C ASN A 255 21.22 4.62 -54.20
N GLY A 256 20.54 3.60 -53.70
CA GLY A 256 20.51 3.33 -52.25
C GLY A 256 19.71 4.33 -51.39
N VAL A 257 18.74 5.03 -52.01
CA VAL A 257 17.93 6.09 -51.38
C VAL A 257 16.47 5.94 -51.83
N VAL A 258 15.51 5.94 -50.90
CA VAL A 258 14.08 6.01 -51.24
C VAL A 258 13.69 7.49 -51.39
N ARG A 259 13.18 7.88 -52.56
CA ARG A 259 12.67 9.24 -52.82
C ARG A 259 11.15 9.29 -52.67
N LEU A 260 10.65 10.16 -51.80
CA LEU A 260 9.23 10.45 -51.62
C LEU A 260 9.03 11.94 -51.94
N GLY A 261 8.68 12.25 -53.19
CA GLY A 261 8.71 13.63 -53.68
C GLY A 261 10.14 14.21 -53.64
N GLU A 262 10.30 15.41 -53.08
CA GLU A 262 11.60 16.11 -52.97
C GLU A 262 12.51 15.60 -51.83
N LYS A 263 12.04 14.67 -50.99
CA LYS A 263 12.82 14.15 -49.85
C LYS A 263 13.51 12.83 -50.19
N SER A 264 14.83 12.78 -49.96
CA SER A 264 15.70 11.61 -50.03
C SER A 264 15.93 10.98 -48.65
N ILE A 265 15.64 9.69 -48.48
CA ILE A 265 15.90 8.95 -47.24
C ILE A 265 16.97 7.87 -47.51
N PRO A 266 18.14 7.90 -46.83
CA PRO A 266 19.17 6.87 -46.98
C PRO A 266 18.72 5.55 -46.34
N LEU A 267 19.02 4.43 -47.00
CA LEU A 267 18.74 3.08 -46.50
C LEU A 267 19.61 2.77 -45.27
N GLY A 268 18.97 2.55 -44.12
CA GLY A 268 19.70 2.22 -42.88
C GLY A 268 18.85 1.80 -41.68
N LEU A 269 17.55 2.12 -41.63
CA LEU A 269 16.65 1.55 -40.62
C LEU A 269 15.20 1.66 -41.09
N TYR A 270 14.61 0.53 -41.49
CA TYR A 270 13.19 0.48 -41.85
C TYR A 270 12.37 0.15 -40.59
N ARG A 271 11.47 1.05 -40.20
CA ARG A 271 10.61 0.89 -39.02
C ARG A 271 9.28 0.29 -39.45
N GLN A 272 9.17 -1.04 -39.43
CA GLN A 272 7.91 -1.70 -39.78
C GLN A 272 7.00 -1.79 -38.54
N SER A 273 5.79 -1.25 -38.65
CA SER A 273 4.74 -1.42 -37.64
C SER A 273 3.83 -2.57 -38.03
N MET A 274 3.82 -3.66 -37.27
CA MET A 274 2.78 -4.69 -37.42
C MET A 274 1.60 -4.35 -36.52
N MET A 275 0.39 -4.27 -37.09
CA MET A 275 -0.85 -4.44 -36.33
C MET A 275 -1.25 -5.91 -36.43
N ALA A 276 -1.51 -6.56 -35.31
CA ALA A 276 -1.93 -7.96 -35.30
C ALA A 276 -3.35 -8.09 -35.90
N ALA A 277 -3.47 -8.76 -37.04
CA ALA A 277 -4.73 -9.14 -37.63
C ALA A 277 -5.19 -10.50 -37.07
N ASN A 278 -6.42 -10.58 -36.58
CA ASN A 278 -7.13 -11.86 -36.48
C ASN A 278 -7.82 -12.08 -37.83
N GLN A 279 -7.55 -13.21 -38.48
CA GLN A 279 -8.21 -13.57 -39.73
C GLN A 279 -9.69 -13.90 -39.47
N SER A 280 -10.59 -13.17 -40.12
CA SER A 280 -11.84 -13.71 -40.65
C SER A 280 -12.13 -12.99 -41.97
N PRO A 281 -12.29 -13.71 -43.09
CA PRO A 281 -12.60 -13.11 -44.37
C PRO A 281 -14.12 -12.96 -44.48
N GLU A 282 -14.67 -11.84 -44.02
CA GLU A 282 -15.89 -11.26 -44.58
C GLU A 282 -16.21 -9.90 -43.95
N ALA A 283 -16.46 -8.94 -44.84
CA ALA A 283 -16.93 -7.57 -44.68
C ALA A 283 -17.26 -7.02 -43.27
N GLY A 284 -16.51 -5.99 -42.89
CA GLY A 284 -17.07 -4.74 -42.35
C GLY A 284 -17.84 -4.80 -41.02
N ASN A 285 -17.14 -4.95 -39.89
CA ASN A 285 -17.34 -4.14 -38.67
C ASN A 285 -16.35 -4.59 -37.58
N TRP A 286 -15.51 -3.66 -37.12
CA TRP A 286 -14.53 -3.92 -36.06
C TRP A 286 -15.23 -3.78 -34.69
N ILE A 287 -15.41 -4.89 -33.98
CA ILE A 287 -15.89 -4.89 -32.59
C ILE A 287 -14.67 -5.04 -31.67
N ALA A 288 -14.42 -4.00 -30.87
CA ALA A 288 -13.40 -4.03 -29.81
C ALA A 288 -13.87 -4.94 -28.66
N ALA A 289 -13.40 -6.19 -28.64
CA ALA A 289 -13.60 -7.07 -27.50
C ALA A 289 -12.70 -6.60 -26.36
N THR A 290 -13.32 -6.01 -25.33
CA THR A 290 -12.69 -5.61 -24.08
C THR A 290 -12.92 -6.72 -23.07
N TYR A 291 -11.88 -7.45 -22.68
CA TYR A 291 -11.90 -8.24 -21.45
C TYR A 291 -10.55 -8.14 -20.74
N PRO A 292 -10.53 -7.88 -19.42
CA PRO A 292 -9.38 -8.21 -18.59
C PRO A 292 -9.41 -9.73 -18.42
N SER A 293 -8.79 -10.46 -19.33
CA SER A 293 -8.70 -11.91 -19.22
C SER A 293 -7.84 -12.28 -18.01
N THR A 294 -8.42 -13.06 -17.10
CA THR A 294 -7.78 -13.72 -15.98
C THR A 294 -7.09 -15.02 -16.40
N ASP A 295 -7.16 -15.36 -17.69
CA ASP A 295 -6.71 -16.63 -18.25
C ASP A 295 -5.23 -16.54 -18.71
N PRO A 296 -4.34 -17.45 -18.27
CA PRO A 296 -2.94 -17.49 -18.70
C PRO A 296 -2.72 -17.91 -20.17
N THR A 297 -3.76 -17.96 -21.00
CA THR A 297 -3.74 -18.53 -22.35
C THR A 297 -4.16 -17.58 -23.48
N ASP A 298 -4.44 -16.31 -23.20
CA ASP A 298 -4.82 -15.33 -24.24
C ASP A 298 -3.76 -15.22 -25.35
N THR A 299 -4.05 -15.85 -26.48
CA THR A 299 -3.23 -15.97 -27.67
C THR A 299 -3.29 -14.69 -28.51
N PHE A 300 -2.31 -13.79 -28.36
CA PHE A 300 -1.98 -12.85 -29.42
C PHE A 300 -1.12 -13.58 -30.45
N THR A 301 -1.55 -13.57 -31.71
CA THR A 301 -0.93 -14.27 -32.85
C THR A 301 0.60 -14.11 -32.85
N GLY A 302 1.30 -15.18 -32.48
CA GLY A 302 2.75 -15.36 -32.68
C GLY A 302 3.70 -15.00 -31.53
N LEU A 303 3.26 -14.35 -30.45
CA LEU A 303 4.13 -14.01 -29.30
C LEU A 303 3.46 -14.40 -27.97
N GLN A 304 3.73 -15.62 -27.53
CA GLN A 304 3.23 -16.20 -26.28
C GLN A 304 3.97 -15.59 -25.07
N LEU A 305 3.59 -14.40 -24.63
CA LEU A 305 4.03 -13.85 -23.35
C LEU A 305 3.25 -14.48 -22.20
N LYS A 306 3.65 -15.68 -21.79
CA LYS A 306 3.04 -16.36 -20.65
C LYS A 306 3.62 -15.80 -19.34
N ARG A 307 2.76 -15.22 -18.48
CA ARG A 307 3.15 -14.93 -17.09
C ARG A 307 3.54 -16.24 -16.42
N ARG A 308 4.59 -16.23 -15.59
CA ARG A 308 5.00 -17.41 -14.80
C ARG A 308 3.85 -17.95 -13.96
N VAL A 309 3.07 -17.06 -13.35
CA VAL A 309 1.94 -17.37 -12.47
C VAL A 309 0.82 -16.34 -12.68
N SER A 310 -0.45 -16.73 -12.50
CA SER A 310 -1.58 -15.79 -12.53
C SER A 310 -1.50 -14.81 -11.36
N THR A 311 -2.02 -13.58 -11.55
CA THR A 311 -1.98 -12.53 -10.51
C THR A 311 -2.54 -12.98 -9.16
N PRO A 312 -3.72 -13.63 -9.09
CA PRO A 312 -4.28 -14.07 -7.81
C PRO A 312 -3.40 -15.13 -7.13
N LEU A 313 -2.82 -16.05 -7.91
CA LEU A 313 -1.96 -17.11 -7.39
C LEU A 313 -0.60 -16.56 -6.92
N ALA A 314 -0.03 -15.55 -7.59
CA ALA A 314 1.20 -14.89 -7.15
C ALA A 314 1.02 -14.19 -5.79
N TRP A 315 -0.10 -13.49 -5.60
CA TRP A 315 -0.44 -12.88 -4.31
C TRP A 315 -0.78 -13.91 -3.25
N PHE A 316 -1.48 -14.99 -3.62
CA PHE A 316 -1.73 -16.12 -2.73
C PHE A 316 -0.44 -16.69 -2.15
N ILE A 317 0.53 -17.05 -3.01
CA ILE A 317 1.82 -17.62 -2.59
C ILE A 317 2.57 -16.66 -1.68
N SER A 318 2.62 -15.38 -2.05
CA SER A 318 3.36 -14.35 -1.31
C SER A 318 2.75 -14.08 0.08
N LEU A 319 1.42 -13.98 0.15
CA LEU A 319 0.69 -13.76 1.41
C LEU A 319 0.72 -15.01 2.31
N LEU A 320 0.64 -16.21 1.72
CA LEU A 320 0.76 -17.45 2.48
C LEU A 320 2.15 -17.58 3.11
N GLY A 321 3.21 -17.24 2.37
CA GLY A 321 4.59 -17.28 2.86
C GLY A 321 4.82 -16.38 4.08
N ILE A 322 4.36 -15.13 4.04
CA ILE A 322 4.50 -14.21 5.19
C ILE A 322 3.64 -14.62 6.38
N THR A 323 2.46 -15.21 6.16
CA THR A 323 1.63 -15.75 7.23
C THR A 323 2.31 -16.96 7.90
N LEU A 324 2.90 -17.89 7.14
CA LEU A 324 3.63 -19.02 7.71
C LEU A 324 4.83 -18.55 8.55
N LEU A 325 5.53 -17.52 8.08
CA LEU A 325 6.59 -16.87 8.86
C LEU A 325 6.03 -16.25 10.16
N TYR A 326 4.92 -15.51 10.07
CA TYR A 326 4.25 -14.93 11.23
C TYR A 326 3.85 -15.99 12.26
N GLY A 327 3.19 -17.07 11.82
CA GLY A 327 2.79 -18.18 12.70
C GLY A 327 3.99 -18.87 13.35
N SER A 328 5.08 -19.06 12.61
CA SER A 328 6.33 -19.62 13.14
C SER A 328 6.95 -18.73 14.21
N LEU A 329 7.02 -17.42 13.96
CA LEU A 329 7.49 -16.43 14.93
C LEU A 329 6.55 -16.33 16.14
N ALA A 330 5.24 -16.47 15.96
CA ALA A 330 4.27 -16.51 17.05
C ALA A 330 4.47 -17.74 17.96
N LEU A 331 4.85 -18.90 17.39
CA LEU A 331 5.22 -20.08 18.17
C LEU A 331 6.53 -19.85 18.97
N VAL A 332 7.52 -19.18 18.37
CA VAL A 332 8.74 -18.77 19.07
C VAL A 332 8.42 -17.79 20.20
N SER A 333 7.58 -16.79 19.93
CA SER A 333 7.06 -15.83 20.90
C SER A 333 6.37 -16.54 22.07
N ARG A 334 5.49 -17.51 21.80
CA ARG A 334 4.81 -18.30 22.84
C ARG A 334 5.77 -19.03 23.78
N LYS A 335 6.89 -19.55 23.25
CA LYS A 335 7.91 -20.24 24.05
C LYS A 335 8.85 -19.30 24.80
N SER A 336 9.09 -18.11 24.26
CA SER A 336 10.05 -17.13 24.80
C SER A 336 9.44 -16.07 25.71
N LEU A 337 8.12 -15.83 25.63
CA LEU A 337 7.46 -14.80 26.42
C LEU A 337 7.47 -15.15 27.91
N PRO A 338 8.08 -14.29 28.76
CA PRO A 338 8.08 -14.51 30.19
C PRO A 338 6.68 -14.31 30.80
N ALA A 339 6.54 -14.68 32.06
CA ALA A 339 5.36 -14.41 32.88
C ALA A 339 5.80 -13.55 34.09
N PRO A 340 5.85 -12.21 33.93
CA PRO A 340 6.25 -11.33 35.02
C PRO A 340 5.18 -11.32 36.12
N GLU A 341 5.60 -11.24 37.39
CA GLU A 341 4.69 -11.23 38.55
C GLU A 341 3.75 -10.02 38.56
N SER A 342 4.18 -8.92 37.93
CA SER A 342 3.40 -7.69 37.74
C SER A 342 2.24 -7.84 36.74
N ASP A 343 2.20 -8.89 35.93
CA ASP A 343 1.09 -9.20 35.02
C ASP A 343 0.00 -10.02 35.76
N VAL A 344 -0.68 -9.35 36.69
CA VAL A 344 -1.67 -9.95 37.57
C VAL A 344 -2.99 -10.20 36.84
N ALA A 345 -3.67 -11.28 37.22
CA ALA A 345 -4.99 -11.56 36.68
C ALA A 345 -6.01 -10.48 37.10
N PRO A 346 -6.96 -10.12 36.22
CA PRO A 346 -8.02 -9.19 36.58
C PRO A 346 -8.86 -9.73 37.73
N SER A 347 -9.39 -8.82 38.55
CA SER A 347 -10.31 -9.14 39.65
C SER A 347 -11.59 -9.81 39.14
N ASP A 348 -12.32 -10.50 40.00
CA ASP A 348 -13.57 -11.16 39.59
C ASP A 348 -14.62 -10.16 39.08
N GLN A 349 -14.64 -8.95 39.65
CA GLN A 349 -15.46 -7.85 39.17
C GLN A 349 -15.05 -7.43 37.74
N GLN A 350 -13.75 -7.24 37.49
CA GLN A 350 -13.22 -6.88 36.17
C GLN A 350 -13.53 -7.96 35.11
N ARG A 351 -13.50 -9.24 35.49
CA ARG A 351 -13.90 -10.34 34.60
C ARG A 351 -15.40 -10.32 34.30
N ALA A 352 -16.24 -10.09 35.31
CA ALA A 352 -17.69 -9.96 35.12
C ALA A 352 -18.03 -8.78 34.20
N ASP A 353 -17.28 -7.68 34.30
CA ASP A 353 -17.44 -6.49 33.49
C ASP A 353 -16.89 -6.59 32.06
N PHE A 354 -16.27 -7.73 31.67
CA PHE A 354 -15.71 -7.89 30.33
C PHE A 354 -16.75 -7.72 29.21
N ARG A 355 -17.90 -8.40 29.29
CA ARG A 355 -18.96 -8.30 28.28
C ARG A 355 -19.56 -6.88 28.22
N PRO A 356 -19.91 -6.25 29.35
CA PRO A 356 -20.27 -4.83 29.38
C PRO A 356 -19.21 -3.90 28.77
N ASN A 357 -17.92 -4.10 29.09
CA ASN A 357 -16.82 -3.30 28.55
C ASN A 357 -16.63 -3.50 27.04
N LEU A 358 -16.85 -4.70 26.54
CA LEU A 358 -16.86 -4.97 25.10
C LEU A 358 -18.00 -4.22 24.41
N ALA A 359 -19.21 -4.22 24.98
CA ALA A 359 -20.35 -3.47 24.46
C ALA A 359 -20.09 -1.95 24.50
N ARG A 360 -19.55 -1.42 25.60
CA ARG A 360 -19.13 -0.02 25.74
C ARG A 360 -18.12 0.37 24.66
N THR A 361 -17.09 -0.44 24.46
CA THR A 361 -16.07 -0.24 23.43
C THR A 361 -16.70 -0.25 22.04
N GLY A 362 -17.55 -1.24 21.75
CA GLY A 362 -18.28 -1.33 20.49
C GLY A 362 -19.17 -0.11 20.23
N SER A 363 -19.86 0.40 21.25
CA SER A 363 -20.66 1.62 21.13
C SER A 363 -19.78 2.84 20.84
N VAL A 364 -18.66 3.03 21.55
CA VAL A 364 -17.72 4.14 21.32
C VAL A 364 -17.18 4.13 19.89
N LEU A 365 -16.78 2.95 19.39
CA LEU A 365 -16.31 2.79 18.02
C LEU A 365 -17.42 3.01 16.99
N GLY A 366 -18.64 2.52 17.27
CA GLY A 366 -19.82 2.76 16.44
C GLY A 366 -20.12 4.24 16.30
N PHE A 367 -20.11 5.00 17.40
CA PHE A 367 -20.27 6.45 17.39
C PHE A 367 -19.18 7.13 16.57
N TYR A 368 -17.92 6.74 16.76
CA TYR A 368 -16.82 7.29 15.98
C TYR A 368 -17.00 7.01 14.48
N GLY A 369 -17.32 5.78 14.09
CA GLY A 369 -17.53 5.40 12.69
C GLY A 369 -18.68 6.15 12.04
N VAL A 370 -19.82 6.26 12.73
CA VAL A 370 -20.98 7.01 12.24
C VAL A 370 -20.66 8.51 12.13
N THR A 371 -19.97 9.07 13.13
CA THR A 371 -19.54 10.48 13.11
C THR A 371 -18.55 10.75 11.98
N TYR A 372 -17.64 9.82 11.70
CA TYR A 372 -16.73 9.89 10.55
C TYR A 372 -17.51 9.99 9.23
N PHE A 373 -18.51 9.14 9.01
CA PHE A 373 -19.33 9.20 7.80
C PHE A 373 -20.15 10.51 7.71
N ALA A 374 -20.66 11.01 8.83
CA ALA A 374 -21.36 12.30 8.86
C ALA A 374 -20.42 13.47 8.49
N LEU A 375 -19.26 13.57 9.14
CA LEU A 375 -18.27 14.61 8.88
C LEU A 375 -17.70 14.51 7.46
N SER A 376 -17.48 13.29 6.98
CA SER A 376 -17.01 13.07 5.61
C SER A 376 -18.04 13.51 4.57
N ALA A 377 -19.33 13.26 4.79
CA ALA A 377 -20.39 13.72 3.91
C ALA A 377 -20.50 15.24 3.90
N LEU A 378 -20.41 15.87 5.09
CA LEU A 378 -20.39 17.32 5.24
C LEU A 378 -19.22 17.93 4.46
N LEU A 379 -18.00 17.40 4.64
CA LEU A 379 -16.80 17.88 3.97
C LEU A 379 -16.89 17.72 2.45
N ARG A 380 -17.30 16.56 1.95
CA ARG A 380 -17.45 16.32 0.50
C ARG A 380 -18.52 17.21 -0.12
N SER A 381 -19.64 17.43 0.58
CA SER A 381 -20.68 18.36 0.14
C SER A 381 -20.16 19.79 0.05
N ALA A 382 -19.42 20.26 1.07
CA ALA A 382 -18.81 21.58 1.06
C ALA A 382 -17.80 21.75 -0.08
N LEU A 383 -16.95 20.73 -0.29
CA LEU A 383 -15.95 20.74 -1.36
C LEU A 383 -16.59 20.71 -2.75
N HIS A 384 -17.69 19.98 -2.93
CA HIS A 384 -18.45 19.99 -4.18
C HIS A 384 -18.99 21.38 -4.52
N VAL A 385 -19.54 22.10 -3.53
CA VAL A 385 -20.03 23.47 -3.70
C VAL A 385 -18.91 24.42 -4.10
N VAL A 386 -17.74 24.33 -3.44
CA VAL A 386 -16.57 25.14 -3.79
C VAL A 386 -16.07 24.80 -5.19
N ALA A 387 -16.01 23.51 -5.53
CA ALA A 387 -15.47 23.00 -6.78
C ALA A 387 -16.34 23.30 -8.00
N GLY A 388 -17.67 23.34 -7.84
CA GLY A 388 -18.60 23.62 -8.95
C GLY A 388 -18.37 24.97 -9.64
N SER A 389 -17.68 25.90 -8.97
CA SER A 389 -17.32 27.21 -9.49
C SER A 389 -15.94 27.30 -10.15
N LYS A 390 -15.11 26.24 -10.08
CA LYS A 390 -13.69 26.28 -10.49
C LYS A 390 -13.30 25.08 -11.37
N PRO A 391 -12.90 25.28 -12.63
CA PRO A 391 -12.48 24.20 -13.54
C PRO A 391 -11.34 23.34 -12.99
N GLU A 392 -10.40 23.97 -12.27
CA GLU A 392 -9.24 23.32 -11.65
C GLU A 392 -9.62 22.33 -10.55
N LEU A 393 -10.80 22.47 -9.95
CA LEU A 393 -11.28 21.62 -8.85
C LEU A 393 -12.27 20.55 -9.32
N LYS A 394 -12.37 20.28 -10.63
CA LYS A 394 -13.33 19.31 -11.19
C LYS A 394 -13.27 17.93 -10.53
N GLY A 395 -12.10 17.50 -10.02
CA GLY A 395 -11.94 16.24 -9.29
C GLY A 395 -12.67 16.15 -7.95
N TRP A 396 -13.07 17.29 -7.38
CA TRP A 396 -13.85 17.39 -6.13
C TRP A 396 -15.36 17.47 -6.39
N VAL A 397 -15.77 17.50 -7.66
CA VAL A 397 -17.18 17.48 -8.04
C VAL A 397 -17.70 16.05 -7.90
N LEU A 398 -18.71 15.85 -7.05
CA LEU A 398 -19.30 14.54 -6.80
C LEU A 398 -19.88 13.92 -8.09
N PRO A 399 -19.59 12.64 -8.37
CA PRO A 399 -20.06 11.97 -9.57
C PRO A 399 -21.57 11.70 -9.52
N SER A 400 -22.19 11.65 -10.69
CA SER A 400 -23.60 11.27 -10.87
C SER A 400 -23.68 10.21 -11.99
N PRO A 401 -24.27 9.02 -11.76
CA PRO A 401 -24.94 8.58 -10.53
C PRO A 401 -23.97 8.34 -9.36
N ALA A 402 -24.43 8.65 -8.15
CA ALA A 402 -23.64 8.55 -6.94
C ALA A 402 -23.60 7.11 -6.40
N LYS A 403 -22.55 6.81 -5.65
CA LYS A 403 -22.47 5.59 -4.83
C LYS A 403 -22.76 5.95 -3.37
N PHE A 404 -23.78 5.34 -2.78
CA PHE A 404 -24.05 5.42 -1.35
C PHE A 404 -23.51 4.15 -0.69
N LEU A 405 -22.52 4.25 0.21
CA LEU A 405 -21.86 3.08 0.80
C LEU A 405 -21.38 2.05 -0.25
N ASN A 406 -20.88 2.53 -1.40
CA ASN A 406 -20.47 1.72 -2.55
C ASN A 406 -21.61 0.98 -3.29
N ILE A 407 -22.88 1.24 -2.94
CA ILE A 407 -24.06 0.79 -3.68
C ILE A 407 -24.39 1.86 -4.72
N GLN A 408 -24.52 1.46 -5.99
CA GLN A 408 -24.88 2.38 -7.05
C GLN A 408 -26.33 2.83 -6.86
N THR A 409 -26.52 4.13 -6.75
CA THR A 409 -27.85 4.73 -6.54
C THR A 409 -28.26 5.53 -7.77
N SER A 410 -29.55 5.76 -7.94
CA SER A 410 -30.06 6.72 -8.93
C SER A 410 -29.91 8.19 -8.50
N LEU A 411 -29.35 8.43 -7.31
CA LEU A 411 -29.20 9.76 -6.74
C LEU A 411 -28.04 10.52 -7.40
N THR A 412 -28.18 11.84 -7.47
CA THR A 412 -27.03 12.72 -7.75
C THR A 412 -26.02 12.68 -6.61
N GLY A 413 -24.76 13.04 -6.91
CA GLY A 413 -23.67 13.10 -5.93
C GLY A 413 -24.06 13.82 -4.63
N ILE A 414 -24.60 15.03 -4.76
CA ILE A 414 -25.01 15.84 -3.61
C ILE A 414 -26.20 15.24 -2.85
N GLN A 415 -27.17 14.63 -3.54
CA GLN A 415 -28.31 13.98 -2.89
C GLN A 415 -27.87 12.78 -2.05
N ALA A 416 -26.91 11.99 -2.54
CA ALA A 416 -26.38 10.87 -1.78
C ALA A 416 -25.63 11.31 -0.51
N GLU A 417 -24.85 12.39 -0.58
CA GLU A 417 -24.15 12.93 0.59
C GLU A 417 -25.11 13.55 1.61
N VAL A 418 -26.13 14.28 1.15
CA VAL A 418 -27.18 14.82 2.03
C VAL A 418 -27.92 13.68 2.73
N LEU A 419 -28.28 12.62 2.00
CA LEU A 419 -28.92 11.44 2.58
C LEU A 419 -28.00 10.78 3.63
N GLN A 420 -26.71 10.65 3.35
CA GLN A 420 -25.73 10.12 4.30
C GLN A 420 -25.67 10.98 5.57
N LEU A 421 -25.66 12.30 5.43
CA LEU A 421 -25.67 13.21 6.57
C LEU A 421 -26.96 13.10 7.38
N CYS A 422 -28.12 13.05 6.73
CA CYS A 422 -29.43 12.89 7.37
C CYS A 422 -29.59 11.56 8.12
N ILE A 423 -28.88 10.50 7.72
CA ILE A 423 -28.89 9.22 8.43
C ILE A 423 -27.85 9.21 9.55
N CYS A 424 -26.60 9.61 9.24
CA CYS A 424 -25.49 9.47 10.16
C CYS A 424 -25.53 10.50 11.30
N ALA A 425 -25.98 11.75 11.08
CA ALA A 425 -25.98 12.76 12.14
C ALA A 425 -26.98 12.43 13.29
N PRO A 426 -28.24 12.04 13.03
CA PRO A 426 -29.14 11.60 14.10
C PRO A 426 -28.67 10.31 14.77
N LEU A 427 -28.11 9.36 14.01
CA LEU A 427 -27.57 8.13 14.56
C LEU A 427 -26.37 8.40 15.48
N ALA A 428 -25.48 9.33 15.11
CA ALA A 428 -24.38 9.77 15.97
C ALA A 428 -24.90 10.41 17.26
N ALA A 429 -25.92 11.27 17.17
CA ALA A 429 -26.55 11.86 18.36
C ALA A 429 -27.16 10.78 19.27
N GLY A 430 -27.90 9.81 18.72
CA GLY A 430 -28.46 8.69 19.47
C GLY A 430 -27.38 7.84 20.16
N LEU A 431 -26.32 7.48 19.43
CA LEU A 431 -25.18 6.73 19.97
C LEU A 431 -24.46 7.52 21.07
N PHE A 432 -24.33 8.84 20.95
CA PHE A 432 -23.73 9.68 21.98
C PHE A 432 -24.47 9.57 23.33
N PHE A 433 -25.81 9.63 23.32
CA PHE A 433 -26.61 9.47 24.54
C PHE A 433 -26.50 8.06 25.13
N ILE A 434 -26.49 7.02 24.29
CA ILE A 434 -26.29 5.63 24.71
C ILE A 434 -24.92 5.46 25.37
N ILE A 435 -23.85 5.94 24.72
CA ILE A 435 -22.48 5.87 25.25
C ILE A 435 -22.38 6.60 26.58
N ARG A 436 -22.94 7.81 26.68
CA ARG A 436 -22.95 8.55 27.94
C ARG A 436 -23.58 7.72 29.05
N LYS A 437 -24.73 7.09 28.78
CA LYS A 437 -25.41 6.22 29.75
C LYS A 437 -24.58 4.98 30.11
N LEU A 438 -23.90 4.37 29.14
CA LEU A 438 -23.09 3.15 29.34
C LEU A 438 -21.76 3.41 30.06
N LEU A 439 -21.17 4.59 29.89
CA LEU A 439 -19.86 4.95 30.47
C LEU A 439 -19.97 5.56 31.87
N VAL A 440 -21.02 6.34 32.16
CA VAL A 440 -21.20 6.99 33.47
C VAL A 440 -21.29 5.92 34.57
N GLY A 441 -20.42 6.04 35.59
CA GLY A 441 -20.36 5.12 36.71
C GLY A 441 -19.58 3.82 36.46
N SER A 442 -19.03 3.62 35.26
CA SER A 442 -18.20 2.44 34.95
C SER A 442 -16.69 2.74 35.10
N GLU A 443 -15.90 1.71 35.43
CA GLU A 443 -14.42 1.81 35.46
C GLU A 443 -13.86 2.26 34.09
N MET A 444 -14.41 1.74 33.00
CA MET A 444 -14.03 2.14 31.63
C MET A 444 -14.29 3.63 31.37
N GLY A 445 -15.44 4.14 31.84
CA GLY A 445 -15.76 5.56 31.76
C GLY A 445 -14.82 6.44 32.58
N ALA A 446 -14.41 5.98 33.77
CA ALA A 446 -13.41 6.66 34.57
C ALA A 446 -12.04 6.69 33.88
N ALA A 447 -11.60 5.56 33.31
CA ALA A 447 -10.35 5.46 32.56
C ALA A 447 -10.34 6.41 31.35
N LEU A 448 -11.40 6.41 30.53
CA LEU A 448 -11.52 7.33 29.39
C LEU A 448 -11.57 8.80 29.84
N SER A 449 -12.34 9.12 30.88
CA SER A 449 -12.46 10.47 31.42
C SER A 449 -11.10 10.99 31.93
N SER A 450 -10.29 10.13 32.53
CA SER A 450 -8.96 10.50 33.02
C SER A 450 -8.04 11.00 31.90
N PHE A 451 -8.12 10.40 30.71
CA PHE A 451 -7.35 10.80 29.54
C PHE A 451 -7.73 12.22 29.07
N PHE A 452 -9.03 12.51 28.94
CA PHE A 452 -9.51 13.82 28.51
C PHE A 452 -9.41 14.92 29.57
N ARG A 453 -9.14 14.56 30.84
CA ARG A 453 -8.90 15.51 31.94
C ARG A 453 -7.44 15.97 32.03
N GLN A 454 -6.52 15.35 31.28
CA GLN A 454 -5.11 15.74 31.31
C GLN A 454 -4.94 17.19 30.83
N SER A 455 -4.14 17.98 31.57
CA SER A 455 -3.86 19.37 31.22
C SER A 455 -3.17 19.46 29.85
N GLY A 456 -3.75 20.23 28.92
CA GLY A 456 -3.18 20.40 27.58
C GLY A 456 -3.50 19.28 26.59
N ILE A 457 -4.36 18.31 26.92
CA ILE A 457 -4.68 17.19 26.04
C ILE A 457 -5.21 17.64 24.66
N TRP A 458 -6.08 18.65 24.62
CA TRP A 458 -6.63 19.17 23.36
C TRP A 458 -5.55 19.78 22.47
N ALA A 459 -4.54 20.43 23.06
CA ALA A 459 -3.39 20.94 22.33
C ALA A 459 -2.50 19.80 21.81
N ILE A 460 -2.30 18.74 22.60
CA ILE A 460 -1.54 17.55 22.20
C ILE A 460 -2.24 16.81 21.05
N VAL A 461 -3.55 16.59 21.16
CA VAL A 461 -4.36 15.93 20.12
C VAL A 461 -4.37 16.77 18.85
N GLY A 462 -4.58 18.09 18.96
CA GLY A 462 -4.51 19.00 17.82
C GLY A 462 -3.13 18.99 17.16
N PHE A 463 -2.07 19.07 17.97
CA PHE A 463 -0.70 18.96 17.48
C PHE A 463 -0.45 17.64 16.75
N MET A 464 -0.79 16.50 17.35
CA MET A 464 -0.60 15.19 16.74
C MET A 464 -1.38 15.04 15.42
N PHE A 465 -2.61 15.57 15.38
CA PHE A 465 -3.44 15.56 14.18
C PHE A 465 -2.79 16.39 13.06
N PHE A 466 -2.51 17.66 13.29
CA PHE A 466 -1.99 18.57 12.25
C PHE A 466 -0.54 18.27 11.86
N TYR A 467 0.31 17.92 12.83
CA TYR A 467 1.72 17.62 12.59
C TYR A 467 1.91 16.44 11.63
N ARG A 468 1.06 15.40 11.75
CA ARG A 468 1.15 14.19 10.90
C ARG A 468 0.14 14.19 9.75
N PHE A 469 -0.73 15.19 9.66
CA PHE A 469 -1.82 15.23 8.69
C PHE A 469 -1.32 15.06 7.25
N ALA A 470 -0.35 15.87 6.84
CA ALA A 470 0.19 15.85 5.48
C ALA A 470 0.88 14.51 5.15
N GLU A 471 1.65 13.97 6.09
CA GLU A 471 2.32 12.67 5.98
C GLU A 471 1.30 11.54 5.80
N ALA A 472 0.24 11.53 6.61
CA ALA A 472 -0.82 10.53 6.55
C ALA A 472 -1.54 10.52 5.20
N MET A 473 -1.80 11.69 4.62
CA MET A 473 -2.41 11.82 3.28
C MET A 473 -1.49 11.26 2.19
N VAL A 474 -0.22 11.67 2.18
CA VAL A 474 0.76 11.26 1.16
C VAL A 474 1.03 9.76 1.24
N ASN A 475 1.15 9.19 2.44
CA ASN A 475 1.39 7.76 2.63
C ASN A 475 0.34 6.86 1.95
N LYS A 476 -0.90 7.32 1.83
CA LYS A 476 -1.97 6.60 1.12
C LYS A 476 -1.93 6.80 -0.39
N ALA A 477 -1.49 7.96 -0.87
CA ALA A 477 -1.37 8.25 -2.29
C ALA A 477 -0.14 7.59 -2.94
N VAL A 478 0.98 7.50 -2.21
CA VAL A 478 2.28 7.05 -2.76
C VAL A 478 2.24 5.66 -3.41
N PRO A 479 1.69 4.59 -2.80
CA PRO A 479 1.65 3.28 -3.45
C PRO A 479 0.88 3.29 -4.77
N LEU A 480 -0.18 4.09 -4.84
CA LEU A 480 -1.01 4.25 -6.04
C LEU A 480 -0.25 5.04 -7.11
N PHE A 481 0.35 6.18 -6.73
CA PHE A 481 1.17 7.02 -7.61
C PHE A 481 2.36 6.25 -8.22
N LEU A 482 3.09 5.50 -7.40
CA LEU A 482 4.24 4.72 -7.87
C LEU A 482 3.82 3.70 -8.93
N LYS A 483 2.69 3.03 -8.72
CA LYS A 483 2.19 1.96 -9.59
C LYS A 483 1.45 2.47 -10.83
N ASP A 484 0.90 3.67 -10.75
CA ASP A 484 0.08 4.25 -11.81
C ASP A 484 0.87 4.44 -13.11
N PRO A 485 0.24 4.26 -14.28
CA PRO A 485 0.90 4.53 -15.56
C PRO A 485 1.40 5.98 -15.66
N LEU A 486 2.49 6.20 -16.40
CA LEU A 486 3.03 7.53 -16.71
C LEU A 486 1.97 8.47 -17.28
N THR A 487 1.02 7.93 -18.05
CA THR A 487 -0.06 8.68 -18.71
C THR A 487 -1.12 9.19 -17.74
N GLY A 488 -1.26 8.51 -16.60
CA GLY A 488 -2.09 8.95 -15.48
C GLY A 488 -1.35 9.85 -14.49
N GLY A 489 -0.13 10.26 -14.81
CA GLY A 489 0.71 11.07 -13.91
C GLY A 489 1.56 10.24 -12.94
N GLY A 490 1.54 8.90 -13.00
CA GLY A 490 2.30 8.02 -12.10
C GLY A 490 3.73 7.71 -12.58
N LEU A 491 4.37 6.69 -11.98
CA LEU A 491 5.74 6.25 -12.32
C LEU A 491 5.84 4.84 -12.95
N ALA A 492 4.71 4.16 -13.14
CA ALA A 492 4.58 2.85 -13.79
C ALA A 492 5.46 1.74 -13.17
N PHE A 493 5.65 1.76 -11.85
CA PHE A 493 6.39 0.72 -11.15
C PHE A 493 5.61 -0.58 -11.07
N ASP A 494 6.31 -1.70 -11.30
CA ASP A 494 5.80 -3.00 -10.94
C ASP A 494 5.93 -3.28 -9.43
N ASN A 495 5.28 -4.34 -8.95
CA ASN A 495 5.32 -4.68 -7.52
C ASN A 495 6.71 -5.01 -7.00
N SER A 496 7.60 -5.52 -7.86
CA SER A 496 8.97 -5.84 -7.45
C SER A 496 9.80 -4.58 -7.24
N GLN A 497 9.63 -3.59 -8.11
CA GLN A 497 10.21 -2.27 -7.96
C GLN A 497 9.65 -1.55 -6.73
N ILE A 498 8.33 -1.60 -6.50
CA ILE A 498 7.72 -1.04 -5.29
C ILE A 498 8.26 -1.73 -4.03
N GLY A 499 8.39 -3.05 -4.05
CA GLY A 499 8.99 -3.83 -2.97
C GLY A 499 10.43 -3.43 -2.68
N LEU A 500 11.25 -3.20 -3.72
CA LEU A 500 12.64 -2.77 -3.55
C LEU A 500 12.74 -1.33 -3.02
N VAL A 501 12.00 -0.41 -3.62
CA VAL A 501 12.06 1.03 -3.28
C VAL A 501 11.44 1.29 -1.92
N LYS A 502 10.21 0.85 -1.66
CA LYS A 502 9.55 1.09 -0.37
C LYS A 502 10.07 0.18 0.74
N GLY A 503 10.40 -1.07 0.39
CA GLY A 503 10.89 -2.05 1.34
C GLY A 503 12.33 -1.79 1.71
N THR A 504 13.26 -1.98 0.78
CA THR A 504 14.70 -1.97 1.08
C THR A 504 15.26 -0.55 1.15
N ILE A 505 15.10 0.24 0.08
CA ILE A 505 15.76 1.54 -0.02
C ILE A 505 15.13 2.53 0.97
N GLY A 506 13.80 2.58 1.03
CA GLY A 506 13.06 3.37 2.01
C GLY A 506 13.42 3.00 3.45
N MET A 507 13.68 1.73 3.74
CA MET A 507 14.12 1.31 5.08
C MET A 507 15.52 1.83 5.41
N ILE A 508 16.46 1.70 4.48
CA ILE A 508 17.81 2.26 4.62
C ILE A 508 17.71 3.78 4.86
N GLY A 509 16.87 4.47 4.07
CA GLY A 509 16.59 5.89 4.24
C GLY A 509 16.03 6.24 5.63
N ILE A 510 15.06 5.47 6.14
CA ILE A 510 14.47 5.66 7.47
C ILE A 510 15.50 5.41 8.60
N ILE A 511 16.39 4.43 8.44
CA ILE A 511 17.47 4.16 9.39
C ILE A 511 18.47 5.33 9.37
N CYS A 512 18.98 5.69 8.21
CA CYS A 512 19.94 6.78 8.06
C CYS A 512 19.37 8.12 8.53
N GLY A 513 18.16 8.46 8.10
CA GLY A 513 17.45 9.67 8.51
C GLY A 513 17.16 9.71 10.00
N GLY A 514 16.84 8.56 10.62
CA GLY A 514 16.67 8.44 12.07
C GLY A 514 17.98 8.70 12.84
N ILE A 515 19.10 8.16 12.35
CA ILE A 515 20.42 8.39 12.94
C ILE A 515 20.82 9.87 12.80
N VAL A 516 20.73 10.43 11.59
CA VAL A 516 21.06 11.83 11.31
C VAL A 516 20.18 12.77 12.14
N GLY A 517 18.87 12.52 12.18
CA GLY A 517 17.93 13.29 12.99
C GLY A 517 18.24 13.20 14.48
N GLY A 518 18.58 12.02 14.99
CA GLY A 518 18.98 11.82 16.39
C GLY A 518 20.26 12.59 16.75
N VAL A 519 21.28 12.55 15.90
CA VAL A 519 22.54 13.30 16.07
C VAL A 519 22.29 14.81 15.99
N LEU A 520 21.40 15.27 15.13
CA LEU A 520 21.04 16.68 15.02
C LEU A 520 20.33 17.18 16.28
N VAL A 521 19.34 16.42 16.78
CA VAL A 521 18.60 16.74 18.00
C VAL A 521 19.50 16.73 19.23
N SER A 522 20.44 15.79 19.33
CA SER A 522 21.36 15.72 20.47
C SER A 522 22.31 16.92 20.55
N LYS A 523 22.68 17.50 19.40
CA LYS A 523 23.55 18.70 19.34
C LYS A 523 22.79 20.01 19.54
N ILE A 524 21.64 20.18 18.89
CA ILE A 524 20.90 21.47 18.85
C ILE A 524 19.89 21.57 20.01
N GLY A 525 19.46 20.44 20.55
CA GLY A 525 18.40 20.32 21.54
C GLY A 525 17.00 20.36 20.90
N LEU A 526 16.07 19.58 21.46
CA LEU A 526 14.72 19.38 20.90
C LEU A 526 13.95 20.70 20.75
N LYS A 527 13.97 21.57 21.77
CA LYS A 527 13.22 22.83 21.77
C LYS A 527 13.63 23.78 20.63
N LYS A 528 14.92 23.83 20.30
CA LYS A 528 15.45 24.68 19.22
C LYS A 528 15.32 24.01 17.86
N GLY A 529 15.57 22.69 17.79
CA GLY A 529 15.53 21.93 16.53
C GLY A 529 14.11 21.59 16.04
N PHE A 530 13.10 21.73 16.88
CA PHE A 530 11.71 21.35 16.58
C PHE A 530 11.21 21.92 15.25
N TRP A 531 11.33 23.23 15.03
CA TRP A 531 10.83 23.88 13.82
C TRP A 531 11.57 23.43 12.56
N SER A 532 12.89 23.24 12.65
CA SER A 532 13.70 22.73 11.53
C SER A 532 13.27 21.31 11.14
N ILE A 533 13.02 20.45 12.13
CA ILE A 533 12.58 19.06 11.89
C ILE A 533 11.16 19.05 11.34
N ALA A 534 10.26 19.89 11.85
CA ALA A 534 8.90 20.02 11.36
C ALA A 534 8.87 20.42 9.87
N ILE A 535 9.71 21.38 9.46
CA ILE A 535 9.82 21.77 8.04
C ILE A 535 10.42 20.64 7.21
N LEU A 536 11.49 20.00 7.69
CA LEU A 536 12.14 18.88 6.99
C LEU A 536 11.20 17.68 6.80
N MET A 537 10.23 17.47 7.68
CA MET A 537 9.21 16.42 7.53
C MET A 537 8.35 16.59 6.28
N HIS A 538 8.25 17.81 5.73
CA HIS A 538 7.53 18.07 4.48
C HIS A 538 8.40 17.92 3.23
N LEU A 539 9.73 17.82 3.36
CA LEU A 539 10.64 17.64 2.22
C LEU A 539 10.29 16.42 1.34
N PRO A 540 9.96 15.23 1.90
CA PRO A 540 9.54 14.10 1.08
C PRO A 540 8.30 14.38 0.23
N ILE A 541 7.39 15.22 0.72
CA ILE A 541 6.17 15.60 -0.01
C ILE A 541 6.54 16.41 -1.25
N THR A 542 7.47 17.36 -1.11
CA THR A 542 8.00 18.14 -2.24
C THR A 542 8.72 17.24 -3.24
N LEU A 543 9.47 16.23 -2.78
CA LEU A 543 10.14 15.27 -3.67
C LEU A 543 9.13 14.43 -4.48
N TYR A 544 8.03 13.98 -3.87
CA TYR A 544 6.96 13.30 -4.62
C TYR A 544 6.30 14.22 -5.64
N LEU A 545 6.11 15.50 -5.32
CA LEU A 545 5.59 16.48 -6.27
C LEU A 545 6.55 16.67 -7.46
N ILE A 546 7.85 16.80 -7.19
CA ILE A 546 8.88 16.89 -8.23
C ILE A 546 8.87 15.62 -9.09
N ALA A 547 8.78 14.44 -8.48
CA ALA A 547 8.71 13.17 -9.21
C ALA A 547 7.45 13.07 -10.09
N ALA A 548 6.31 13.60 -9.63
CA ALA A 548 5.08 13.63 -10.41
C ALA A 548 5.15 14.55 -11.64
N ILE A 549 5.89 15.67 -11.53
CA ILE A 549 6.09 16.62 -12.63
C ILE A 549 7.16 16.10 -13.61
N ALA A 550 8.28 15.64 -13.07
CA ALA A 550 9.45 15.25 -13.87
C ALA A 550 9.33 13.84 -14.48
N GLN A 551 8.50 12.97 -13.88
CA GLN A 551 8.30 11.57 -14.27
C GLN A 551 9.60 10.84 -14.67
N PRO A 552 10.61 10.81 -13.78
CA PRO A 552 11.89 10.18 -14.08
C PRO A 552 11.69 8.70 -14.42
N THR A 553 12.48 8.19 -15.36
CA THR A 553 12.46 6.78 -15.78
C THR A 553 13.54 5.94 -15.10
N SER A 554 14.57 6.58 -14.53
CA SER A 554 15.67 5.92 -13.85
C SER A 554 15.28 5.51 -12.43
N MET A 555 15.30 4.20 -12.16
CA MET A 555 15.04 3.66 -10.83
C MET A 555 15.99 4.23 -9.77
N VAL A 556 17.25 4.48 -10.13
CA VAL A 556 18.27 5.04 -9.21
C VAL A 556 17.95 6.49 -8.81
N VAL A 557 17.31 7.25 -9.69
CA VAL A 557 16.91 8.65 -9.40
C VAL A 557 15.65 8.70 -8.53
N ILE A 558 14.76 7.71 -8.69
CA ILE A 558 13.50 7.62 -7.93
C ILE A 558 13.72 7.06 -6.53
N SER A 559 14.72 6.17 -6.41
CA SER A 559 15.12 5.51 -5.16
C SER A 559 15.94 6.44 -4.28
#